data_AF-A0A0K2T3S0-F1
#
_entry.id   AF-A0A0K2T3S0-F1
#
_cell.length_a   1.000
_cell.length_b   1.000
_cell.length_c   1.000
_cell.angle_alpha   90.00
_cell.angle_beta   90.00
_cell.angle_gamma   90.00
#
_symmetry.space_group_name_H-M   'P 1'
#
loop_
_entity.id
_entity.type
_entity.pdbx_description
1 polymer ?
#
loop_
_entity_poly.entity_id
_entity_poly.type
_entity_poly.pdbx_seq_one_letter_code
_entity_poly.pdbx_strand_id
1 'polypeptide(L)'
;MDVNSNDFSKDDCLPRRNFPQLISSYNQSWKSCHNHFLRYTDVKEKEERRPTVNELASHRYVAQQINGWKIYHLFAQMEDVSEMEDELTEKLSELQKRLEDSAHSEINLSKVQEMIKANLQRSKIVRDQVGESKNHLLNIFNHKPKILNIINKYVVKRQHKRREVKNV
;
A
#
# COMPACT_ATOMS: atom_id res chain seq x y z
N MET A 1 -4.37 61.70 28.34
CA MET A 1 -5.73 62.21 28.12
C MET A 1 -6.08 61.96 26.67
N ASP A 2 -6.54 60.73 26.44
CA ASP A 2 -7.77 60.39 25.75
C ASP A 2 -8.16 61.24 24.53
N VAL A 3 -7.94 60.67 23.35
CA VAL A 3 -8.82 60.94 22.21
C VAL A 3 -9.63 59.67 21.96
N ASN A 4 -10.91 59.78 22.32
CA ASN A 4 -11.94 58.77 22.19
C ASN A 4 -12.01 58.19 20.78
N SER A 5 -12.08 56.86 20.73
CA SER A 5 -12.64 56.09 19.63
C SER A 5 -14.17 56.10 19.74
N ASN A 6 -14.84 56.28 18.60
CA ASN A 6 -16.26 56.05 18.25
C ASN A 6 -16.65 57.16 17.27
N ASP A 7 -17.30 56.96 16.14
CA ASP A 7 -18.04 55.84 15.56
C ASP A 7 -18.04 56.08 14.04
N PHE A 8 -18.28 55.04 13.26
CA PHE A 8 -19.26 54.98 12.15
C PHE A 8 -18.85 53.92 11.13
N SER A 9 -19.64 52.85 11.13
CA SER A 9 -19.71 51.78 10.15
C SER A 9 -19.80 52.30 8.72
N LYS A 10 -19.21 51.56 7.79
CA LYS A 10 -19.95 51.01 6.64
C LYS A 10 -19.15 49.95 5.91
N ASP A 11 -19.84 48.84 5.73
CA ASP A 11 -19.53 47.69 4.91
C ASP A 11 -19.04 48.06 3.52
N ASP A 12 -17.86 47.58 3.15
CA ASP A 12 -17.49 47.37 1.75
C ASP A 12 -17.05 45.91 1.57
N CYS A 13 -17.99 45.00 1.80
CA CYS A 13 -17.89 43.65 1.26
C CYS A 13 -18.06 43.75 -0.26
N LEU A 14 -16.96 43.62 -1.00
CA LEU A 14 -16.97 43.48 -2.46
C LEU A 14 -18.09 42.51 -2.89
N PRO A 15 -18.91 42.85 -3.90
CA PRO A 15 -20.03 42.00 -4.28
C PRO A 15 -19.48 40.65 -4.72
N ARG A 16 -19.85 39.58 -4.00
CA ARG A 16 -19.63 38.21 -4.47
C ARG A 16 -20.24 38.16 -5.86
N ARG A 17 -19.41 37.98 -6.89
CA ARG A 17 -19.92 37.64 -8.22
C ARG A 17 -20.76 36.39 -8.03
N ASN A 18 -22.07 36.54 -8.24
CA ASN A 18 -22.98 35.42 -8.37
C ASN A 18 -22.59 34.71 -9.67
N PHE A 19 -21.59 33.82 -9.60
CA PHE A 19 -21.44 32.82 -10.63
C PHE A 19 -22.76 32.02 -10.61
N PRO A 20 -23.46 31.89 -11.75
CA PRO A 20 -24.62 31.02 -11.82
C PRO A 20 -24.13 29.60 -11.51
N GLN A 21 -24.31 29.19 -10.25
CA GLN A 21 -24.08 27.81 -9.86
C GLN A 21 -25.25 27.03 -10.46
N LEU A 22 -24.95 26.04 -11.29
CA LEU A 22 -25.90 25.03 -11.81
C LEU A 22 -26.71 24.33 -10.70
N ILE A 23 -26.38 24.58 -9.43
CA ILE A 23 -26.90 23.95 -8.21
C ILE A 23 -28.05 24.76 -7.59
N SER A 24 -28.21 26.06 -7.87
CA SER A 24 -29.18 26.88 -7.12
C SER A 24 -30.64 26.47 -7.34
N SER A 25 -30.95 25.74 -8.42
CA SER A 25 -32.29 25.24 -8.76
C SER A 25 -32.36 23.71 -8.81
N TYR A 26 -31.25 23.01 -8.56
CA TYR A 26 -31.23 21.55 -8.61
C TYR A 26 -31.82 20.96 -7.31
N ASN A 27 -33.15 20.80 -7.29
CA ASN A 27 -33.86 20.05 -6.26
C ASN A 27 -34.23 18.67 -6.82
N GLN A 28 -33.46 17.64 -6.45
CA GLN A 28 -33.78 16.26 -6.81
C GLN A 28 -34.98 15.76 -5.99
N SER A 29 -36.14 15.60 -6.63
CA SER A 29 -37.40 15.18 -5.98
C SER A 29 -37.52 13.67 -5.74
N TRP A 30 -36.57 12.87 -6.23
CA TRP A 30 -36.57 11.41 -6.07
C TRP A 30 -35.55 11.02 -5.00
N LYS A 31 -35.95 10.15 -4.07
CA LYS A 31 -35.04 9.58 -3.07
C LYS A 31 -33.90 8.90 -3.82
N SER A 32 -32.68 9.42 -3.70
CA SER A 32 -31.52 8.72 -4.23
C SER A 32 -31.50 7.32 -3.59
N CYS A 33 -31.20 6.28 -4.37
CA CYS A 33 -31.03 4.95 -3.78
C CYS A 33 -30.02 5.06 -2.62
N HIS A 34 -30.20 4.28 -1.55
CA HIS A 34 -29.50 4.37 -0.24
C HIS A 34 -27.94 4.39 -0.29
N ASN A 35 -27.33 4.35 -1.48
CA ASN A 35 -25.89 4.37 -1.74
C ASN A 35 -25.44 5.47 -2.73
N HIS A 36 -26.27 6.49 -3.01
CA HIS A 36 -25.88 7.63 -3.85
C HIS A 36 -25.36 8.78 -3.00
N PHE A 37 -24.04 8.95 -3.04
CA PHE A 37 -23.31 10.02 -2.37
C PHE A 37 -23.61 11.37 -3.05
N LEU A 38 -24.13 12.34 -2.31
CA LEU A 38 -24.45 13.68 -2.81
C LEU A 38 -23.31 14.68 -2.56
N ARG A 39 -22.46 14.38 -1.58
CA ARG A 39 -21.28 15.17 -1.21
C ARG A 39 -20.07 14.26 -1.10
N TYR A 40 -18.88 14.81 -1.33
CA TYR A 40 -17.62 14.07 -1.18
C TYR A 40 -17.41 13.53 0.25
N THR A 41 -18.05 14.15 1.25
CA THR A 41 -18.02 13.72 2.66
C THR A 41 -18.87 12.47 2.94
N ASP A 42 -19.76 12.11 2.03
CA ASP A 42 -20.65 10.95 2.19
C ASP A 42 -19.90 9.65 1.89
N VAL A 43 -18.79 9.74 1.14
CA VAL A 43 -17.85 8.64 0.94
C VAL A 43 -16.87 8.67 2.10
N LYS A 44 -17.09 7.81 3.09
CA LYS A 44 -16.07 7.47 4.09
C LYS A 44 -15.40 6.18 3.68
N GLU A 45 -14.09 6.10 3.86
CA GLU A 45 -13.39 4.82 3.74
C GLU A 45 -14.09 3.81 4.63
N LYS A 46 -14.41 2.64 4.07
CA LYS A 46 -15.02 1.56 4.84
C LYS A 46 -13.99 1.11 5.88
N GLU A 47 -14.22 1.44 7.15
CA GLU A 47 -13.36 0.96 8.23
C GLU A 47 -13.38 -0.57 8.25
N GLU A 48 -12.27 -1.19 7.87
CA GLU A 48 -12.11 -2.63 8.04
C GLU A 48 -12.02 -2.95 9.54
N ARG A 49 -13.03 -3.66 10.04
CA ARG A 49 -13.04 -4.13 11.43
C ARG A 49 -11.83 -5.04 11.65
N ARG A 50 -10.86 -4.55 12.43
CA ARG A 50 -9.70 -5.34 12.84
C ARG A 50 -10.17 -6.50 13.72
N PRO A 51 -9.88 -7.76 13.35
CA PRO A 51 -10.29 -8.92 14.14
C PRO A 51 -9.65 -8.85 15.52
N THR A 52 -10.40 -9.28 16.53
CA THR A 52 -9.87 -9.30 17.90
C THR A 52 -8.82 -10.39 18.07
N VAL A 53 -7.93 -10.27 19.06
CA VAL A 53 -6.91 -11.30 19.34
C VAL A 53 -7.55 -12.67 19.64
N ASN A 54 -8.73 -12.68 20.27
CA ASN A 54 -9.52 -13.89 20.50
C ASN A 54 -9.96 -14.53 19.18
N GLU A 55 -10.47 -13.73 18.24
CA GLU A 55 -10.88 -14.22 16.93
C GLU A 55 -9.67 -14.78 16.17
N LEU A 56 -8.54 -14.07 16.16
CA LEU A 56 -7.32 -14.54 15.51
C LEU A 56 -6.81 -15.87 16.10
N ALA A 57 -6.76 -15.99 17.43
CA ALA A 57 -6.36 -17.23 18.11
C ALA A 57 -7.36 -18.38 17.88
N SER A 58 -8.60 -18.05 17.52
CA SER A 58 -9.66 -19.03 17.28
C SER A 58 -9.62 -19.67 15.89
N HIS A 59 -8.87 -19.09 14.95
CA HIS A 59 -8.75 -19.57 13.58
C HIS A 59 -8.20 -21.00 13.52
N ARG A 60 -8.79 -21.81 12.65
CA ARG A 60 -8.32 -23.17 12.39
C ARG A 60 -6.89 -23.10 11.85
N TYR A 61 -6.00 -23.92 12.41
CA TYR A 61 -4.59 -24.02 12.02
C TYR A 61 -3.75 -22.74 12.21
N VAL A 62 -4.17 -21.80 13.08
CA VAL A 62 -3.40 -20.57 13.34
C VAL A 62 -1.93 -20.86 13.71
N ALA A 63 -1.66 -21.90 14.49
CA ALA A 63 -0.30 -22.32 14.84
C ALA A 63 0.55 -22.72 13.63
N GLN A 64 -0.06 -23.35 12.61
CA GLN A 64 0.62 -23.69 11.36
C GLN A 64 0.81 -22.47 10.45
N GLN A 65 -0.15 -21.54 10.45
CA GLN A 65 -0.05 -20.30 9.68
C GLN A 65 1.13 -19.42 10.12
N ILE A 66 1.48 -19.44 11.41
CA ILE A 66 2.66 -18.76 11.96
C ILE A 66 3.98 -19.27 11.32
N ASN A 67 4.00 -20.49 10.76
CA ASN A 67 5.16 -20.97 10.03
C ASN A 67 5.38 -20.25 8.69
N GLY A 68 4.41 -19.46 8.22
CA GLY A 68 4.66 -18.46 7.18
C GLY A 68 4.95 -19.04 5.79
N TRP A 69 4.36 -20.16 5.41
CA TRP A 69 4.59 -20.75 4.08
C TRP A 69 4.33 -19.76 2.92
N LYS A 70 3.35 -18.86 3.07
CA LYS A 70 3.07 -17.79 2.10
C LYS A 70 4.21 -16.78 2.00
N ILE A 71 4.83 -16.47 3.15
CA ILE A 71 5.97 -15.57 3.26
C ILE A 71 7.18 -16.22 2.58
N TYR A 72 7.44 -17.50 2.81
CA TYR A 72 8.49 -18.23 2.09
C TYR A 72 8.23 -18.32 0.58
N HIS A 73 6.98 -18.51 0.17
CA HIS A 73 6.63 -18.53 -1.25
C HIS A 73 6.86 -17.16 -1.91
N LEU A 74 6.43 -16.08 -1.26
CA LEU A 74 6.70 -14.72 -1.74
C LEU A 74 8.21 -14.44 -1.78
N PHE A 75 8.97 -14.90 -0.79
CA PHE A 75 10.43 -14.77 -0.78
C PHE A 75 11.05 -15.46 -2.01
N ALA A 76 10.61 -16.68 -2.33
CA ALA A 76 11.08 -17.40 -3.52
C ALA A 76 10.73 -16.63 -4.82
N GLN A 77 9.51 -16.12 -4.94
CA GLN A 77 9.13 -15.29 -6.10
C GLN A 77 9.98 -14.01 -6.22
N MET A 78 10.41 -13.44 -5.11
CA MET A 78 11.31 -12.28 -5.12
C MET A 78 12.75 -12.65 -5.51
N GLU A 79 13.20 -13.88 -5.23
CA GLU A 79 14.47 -14.39 -5.76
C GLU A 79 14.41 -14.55 -7.27
N ASP A 80 13.33 -15.16 -7.79
CA ASP A 80 13.14 -15.28 -9.24
C ASP A 80 13.19 -13.90 -9.93
N VAL A 81 12.59 -12.88 -9.31
CA VAL A 81 12.66 -11.48 -9.81
C VAL A 81 14.09 -10.94 -9.77
N SER A 82 14.84 -11.21 -8.71
CA SER A 82 16.24 -10.78 -8.61
C SER A 82 17.10 -11.42 -9.71
N GLU A 83 16.93 -12.73 -9.93
CA GLU A 83 17.65 -13.47 -10.99
C GLU A 83 17.32 -12.92 -12.38
N MET A 84 16.04 -12.70 -12.67
CA MET A 84 15.62 -12.08 -13.93
C MET A 84 16.20 -10.68 -14.13
N GLU A 85 16.29 -9.88 -13.06
CA GLU A 85 16.85 -8.53 -13.12
C GLU A 85 18.38 -8.55 -13.34
N ASP A 86 19.07 -9.54 -12.78
CA ASP A 86 20.49 -9.77 -13.01
C ASP A 86 20.75 -10.16 -14.47
N GLU A 87 19.99 -11.11 -15.03
CA GLU A 87 20.08 -11.45 -16.45
C GLU A 87 19.82 -10.25 -17.37
N LEU A 88 18.82 -9.43 -17.04
CA LEU A 88 18.50 -8.23 -17.81
C LEU A 88 19.67 -7.22 -17.75
N THR A 89 20.24 -7.04 -16.57
CA THR A 89 21.37 -6.14 -16.34
C THR A 89 22.59 -6.59 -17.14
N GLU A 90 22.87 -7.91 -17.17
CA GLU A 90 23.95 -8.49 -17.98
C GLU A 90 23.73 -8.25 -19.47
N LYS A 91 22.54 -8.56 -20.00
CA LYS A 91 22.20 -8.35 -21.42
C LYS A 91 22.30 -6.88 -21.82
N LEU A 92 21.83 -5.96 -20.98
CA LEU A 92 21.96 -4.51 -21.21
C LEU A 92 23.42 -4.06 -21.19
N SER A 93 24.23 -4.60 -20.29
CA SER A 93 25.66 -4.30 -20.19
C SER A 93 26.45 -4.81 -21.39
N GLU A 94 26.13 -6.01 -21.89
CA GLU A 94 26.73 -6.56 -23.11
C GLU A 94 26.36 -5.70 -24.33
N LEU A 95 25.08 -5.34 -24.46
CA LEU A 95 24.60 -4.49 -25.54
C LEU A 95 25.26 -3.09 -25.49
N GLN A 96 25.45 -2.52 -24.30
CA GLN A 96 26.19 -1.26 -24.13
C GLN A 96 27.61 -1.36 -24.69
N LYS A 97 28.37 -2.40 -24.30
CA LYS A 97 29.74 -2.61 -24.77
C LYS A 97 29.83 -2.71 -26.29
N ARG A 98 28.96 -3.53 -26.89
CA ARG A 98 28.90 -3.70 -28.35
C ARG A 98 28.60 -2.38 -29.07
N LEU A 99 27.74 -1.54 -28.49
CA LEU A 99 27.44 -0.23 -29.04
C LEU A 99 28.61 0.74 -28.92
N GLU A 100 29.34 0.73 -27.81
CA GLU A 100 30.57 1.51 -27.61
C GLU A 100 31.65 1.11 -28.63
N ASP A 101 31.81 -0.17 -28.93
CA ASP A 101 32.74 -0.66 -29.97
C ASP A 101 32.31 -0.22 -31.38
N SER A 102 31.01 -0.18 -31.66
CA SER A 102 30.45 0.20 -32.98
C SER A 102 30.34 1.71 -33.22
N ALA A 103 30.48 2.53 -32.18
CA ALA A 103 30.35 3.99 -32.24
C ALA A 103 31.49 4.68 -33.03
N HIS A 104 32.51 3.91 -33.46
CA HIS A 104 33.52 4.36 -34.42
C HIS A 104 33.01 4.34 -35.88
N SER A 105 31.86 3.73 -36.16
CA SER A 105 31.15 3.87 -37.44
C SER A 105 30.24 5.09 -37.40
N GLU A 106 30.03 5.78 -38.52
CA GLU A 106 29.37 7.09 -38.69
C GLU A 106 27.90 7.20 -38.20
N ILE A 107 27.38 6.21 -37.49
CA ILE A 107 26.02 6.16 -36.96
C ILE A 107 25.99 6.79 -35.57
N ASN A 108 25.29 7.92 -35.43
CA ASN A 108 25.04 8.58 -34.15
C ASN A 108 24.14 7.70 -33.25
N LEU A 109 24.77 6.83 -32.44
CA LEU A 109 24.10 5.91 -31.51
C LEU A 109 23.96 6.48 -30.08
N SER A 110 24.32 7.74 -29.86
CA SER A 110 24.39 8.38 -28.54
C SER A 110 23.08 8.31 -27.77
N LYS A 111 21.94 8.51 -28.45
CA LYS A 111 20.61 8.42 -27.83
C LYS A 111 20.30 7.01 -27.31
N VAL A 112 20.71 5.98 -28.04
CA VAL A 112 20.51 4.58 -27.64
C VAL A 112 21.39 4.26 -26.43
N GLN A 113 22.64 4.72 -26.43
CA GLN A 113 23.56 4.56 -25.29
C GLN A 113 23.04 5.25 -24.02
N GLU A 114 22.48 6.45 -24.12
CA GLU A 114 21.85 7.13 -22.98
C GLU A 114 20.65 6.36 -22.44
N MET A 115 19.79 5.83 -23.31
CA MET A 115 18.65 5.01 -22.90
C MET A 115 19.09 3.73 -22.17
N ILE A 116 20.16 3.09 -22.62
CA ILE A 116 20.71 1.89 -21.97
C ILE A 116 21.25 2.24 -20.58
N LYS A 117 22.03 3.32 -20.45
CA LYS A 117 22.54 3.79 -19.15
C LYS A 117 21.40 4.09 -18.18
N ALA A 118 20.34 4.75 -18.65
CA ALA A 118 19.16 5.03 -17.84
C ALA A 118 18.46 3.73 -17.40
N ASN A 119 18.36 2.72 -18.27
CA ASN A 119 17.79 1.43 -17.91
C ASN A 119 18.65 0.67 -16.90
N LEU A 120 19.98 0.66 -17.04
CA LEU A 120 20.89 0.07 -16.05
C LEU A 120 20.73 0.70 -14.67
N GLN A 121 20.50 2.02 -14.62
CA GLN A 121 20.21 2.71 -13.36
C GLN A 121 18.87 2.26 -12.76
N ARG A 122 17.82 2.12 -13.57
CA ARG A 122 16.52 1.59 -13.10
C ARG A 122 16.65 0.17 -12.57
N SER A 123 17.38 -0.69 -13.30
CA SER A 123 17.67 -2.06 -12.88
C SER A 123 18.40 -2.13 -11.54
N LYS A 124 19.34 -1.22 -11.32
CA LYS A 124 19.99 -1.09 -10.00
C LYS A 124 18.99 -0.75 -8.90
N ILE A 125 18.12 0.24 -9.12
CA ILE A 125 17.10 0.64 -8.13
C ILE A 125 16.17 -0.52 -7.82
N VAL A 126 15.72 -1.27 -8.84
CA VAL A 126 14.86 -2.44 -8.66
C VAL A 126 15.56 -3.50 -7.81
N ARG A 127 16.82 -3.83 -8.12
CA ARG A 127 17.61 -4.79 -7.35
C ARG A 127 17.73 -4.37 -5.88
N ASP A 128 18.08 -3.11 -5.62
CA ASP A 128 18.23 -2.59 -4.26
C ASP A 128 16.90 -2.69 -3.48
N GLN A 129 15.79 -2.27 -4.10
CA GLN A 129 14.46 -2.30 -3.47
C GLN A 129 13.93 -3.72 -3.23
N VAL A 130 14.15 -4.65 -4.17
CA VAL A 130 13.81 -6.07 -4.01
C VAL A 130 14.64 -6.67 -2.87
N GLY A 131 15.94 -6.36 -2.81
CA GLY A 131 16.84 -6.78 -1.73
C GLY A 131 16.38 -6.27 -0.35
N GLU A 132 16.06 -4.99 -0.23
CA GLU A 132 15.50 -4.41 1.01
C GLU A 132 14.18 -5.08 1.41
N SER A 133 13.29 -5.28 0.44
CA SER A 133 11.99 -5.92 0.67
C SER A 133 12.13 -7.37 1.15
N LYS A 134 13.10 -8.13 0.62
CA LYS A 134 13.42 -9.48 1.10
C LYS A 134 13.87 -9.47 2.56
N ASN A 135 14.71 -8.51 2.94
CA ASN A 135 15.15 -8.35 4.32
C ASN A 135 13.98 -7.99 5.26
N HIS A 136 13.07 -7.12 4.82
CA HIS A 136 11.85 -6.81 5.57
C HIS A 136 10.97 -8.06 5.78
N LEU A 137 10.87 -8.92 4.75
CA LEU A 137 10.08 -10.14 4.81
C LEU A 137 10.63 -11.12 5.86
N LEU A 138 11.95 -11.28 5.95
CA LEU A 138 12.60 -12.09 6.98
C LEU A 138 12.40 -11.51 8.39
N ASN A 139 12.42 -10.19 8.52
CA ASN A 139 12.22 -9.51 9.79
C ASN A 139 10.83 -9.75 10.41
N ILE A 140 9.81 -10.10 9.61
CA ILE A 140 8.48 -10.48 10.12
C ILE A 140 8.60 -11.65 11.12
N PHE A 141 9.52 -12.58 10.88
CA PHE A 141 9.70 -13.74 11.74
C PHE A 141 10.36 -13.43 13.09
N ASN A 142 10.97 -12.25 13.27
CA ASN A 142 11.51 -11.83 14.58
C ASN A 142 10.42 -11.73 15.66
N HIS A 143 9.16 -11.52 15.24
CA HIS A 143 8.01 -11.44 16.14
C HIS A 143 7.32 -12.80 16.37
N LYS A 144 7.71 -13.84 15.63
CA LYS A 144 7.14 -15.20 15.72
C LYS A 144 7.02 -15.72 17.16
N PRO A 145 8.05 -15.70 18.02
CA PRO A 145 7.93 -16.21 19.40
C PRO A 145 6.94 -15.41 20.25
N LYS A 146 6.90 -14.08 20.09
CA LYS A 146 5.96 -13.22 20.81
C LYS A 146 4.51 -13.51 20.41
N ILE A 147 4.26 -13.67 19.11
CA ILE A 147 2.93 -13.99 18.57
C ILE A 147 2.47 -15.37 19.05
N LEU A 148 3.36 -16.36 19.03
CA LEU A 148 3.08 -17.72 19.50
C LEU A 148 2.68 -17.75 20.99
N ASN A 149 3.38 -16.99 21.84
CA ASN A 149 3.02 -16.84 23.25
C ASN A 149 1.63 -16.22 23.44
N ILE A 150 1.30 -15.18 22.67
CA ILE A 150 -0.03 -14.54 22.71
C ILE A 150 -1.11 -15.55 22.31
N ILE A 151 -0.94 -16.24 21.18
CA ILE A 151 -1.91 -17.22 20.69
C ILE A 151 -2.15 -18.32 21.73
N ASN A 152 -1.08 -18.88 22.31
CA ASN A 152 -1.21 -19.91 23.35
C ASN A 152 -2.01 -19.41 24.57
N LYS A 153 -1.80 -18.16 25.01
CA LYS A 153 -2.56 -17.57 26.13
C LYS A 153 -4.07 -17.51 25.86
N TYR A 154 -4.48 -17.25 24.62
CA TYR A 154 -5.89 -17.11 24.24
C TYR A 154 -6.55 -18.43 23.81
N VAL A 155 -5.77 -19.38 23.28
CA VAL A 155 -6.23 -20.75 22.97
C VAL A 155 -6.60 -21.53 24.23
N VAL A 156 -5.84 -21.35 25.33
CA VAL A 156 -6.00 -22.11 26.60
C VAL A 156 -7.37 -21.89 27.29
N LYS A 157 -8.15 -20.88 26.91
CA LYS A 157 -9.52 -20.69 27.44
C LYS A 157 -10.59 -21.57 26.81
N ARG A 158 -10.28 -22.32 25.76
CA ARG A 158 -11.19 -23.35 25.21
C ARG A 158 -11.04 -24.66 25.99
N GLN A 159 -11.36 -24.65 27.28
CA GLN A 159 -11.75 -25.90 27.91
C GLN A 159 -13.04 -26.35 27.23
N HIS A 160 -12.92 -27.40 26.43
CA HIS A 160 -14.06 -28.09 25.85
C HIS A 160 -15.02 -28.44 26.98
N LYS A 161 -16.13 -27.71 27.08
CA LYS A 161 -17.35 -28.22 27.71
C LYS A 161 -17.84 -29.37 26.82
N ARG A 162 -17.15 -30.52 26.86
CA ARG A 162 -17.70 -31.78 26.35
C ARG A 162 -18.93 -32.02 27.21
N ARG A 163 -20.11 -31.80 26.64
CA ARG A 163 -21.35 -32.25 27.25
C ARG A 163 -21.22 -33.78 27.28
N GLU A 164 -21.08 -34.33 28.47
CA GLU A 164 -21.23 -35.77 28.68
C GLU A 164 -22.62 -36.14 28.17
N VAL A 165 -22.66 -36.88 27.06
CA VAL A 165 -23.89 -37.52 26.62
C VAL A 165 -24.12 -38.64 27.60
N LYS A 166 -25.01 -38.40 28.58
CA LYS A 166 -25.55 -39.48 29.40
C LYS A 166 -26.32 -40.40 28.47
N ASN A 167 -25.76 -41.57 28.19
CA ASN A 167 -26.50 -42.64 27.53
C ASN A 167 -27.61 -43.07 28.49
N VAL A 168 -28.86 -42.90 28.04
CA VAL A 168 -30.07 -43.48 28.65
C VAL A 168 -30.28 -44.85 28.03
#